data_AF-A0A6S7H9W1-F1
#
_entry.id   AF-A0A6S7H9W1-F1
#
_cell.length_a   1.000
_cell.length_b   1.000
_cell.length_c   1.000
_cell.angle_alpha   90.00
_cell.angle_beta   90.00
_cell.angle_gamma   90.00
#
_symmetry.space_group_name_H-M   'P 1'
#
loop_
_entity.id
_entity.type
_entity.pdbx_description
1 polymer ?
#
loop_
_entity_poly.entity_id
_entity_poly.type
_entity_poly.pdbx_seq_one_letter_code
_entity_poly.pdbx_strand_id
1 'polypeptide(L)' 'MWAGTELLLTGNKAIADYLQSSGFSATLEAFKNDASLPEETDKKYSGLLEKKWISVIRLQKKVMELESKLAEAEKEVHFG' A
#
# COMPACT_ATOMS: atom_id res chain seq x y z
N MET A 1 -11.74 -16.93 -4.70
CA MET A 1 -10.37 -17.12 -5.23
C MET A 1 -9.90 -16.00 -6.16
N TRP A 2 -10.76 -15.38 -6.99
CA TRP A 2 -10.34 -14.41 -8.01
C TRP A 2 -9.78 -13.06 -7.51
N ALA A 3 -10.36 -12.48 -6.44
CA ALA A 3 -9.96 -11.16 -5.95
C ALA A 3 -8.55 -11.14 -5.29
N GLY A 4 -8.13 -12.24 -4.66
CA GLY A 4 -6.84 -12.31 -3.96
C GLY A 4 -5.65 -12.31 -4.92
N THR A 5 -5.77 -13.01 -6.05
CA THR A 5 -4.76 -13.04 -7.11
C THR A 5 -4.62 -11.70 -7.81
N GLU A 6 -5.72 -10.98 -8.02
CA GLU A 6 -5.69 -9.64 -8.65
C GLU A 6 -5.04 -8.60 -7.74
N LEU A 7 -5.34 -8.63 -6.43
CA LEU A 7 -4.71 -7.74 -5.45
C LEU A 7 -3.19 -7.98 -5.38
N LEU A 8 -2.76 -9.25 -5.37
CA LEU A 8 -1.34 -9.60 -5.36
C LEU A 8 -0.63 -9.11 -6.63
N LEU A 9 -1.27 -9.29 -7.80
CA LEU A 9 -0.72 -8.85 -9.08
C LEU A 9 -0.58 -7.31 -9.14
N THR A 10 -1.56 -6.57 -8.62
CA THR A 10 -1.47 -5.11 -8.56
C THR A 10 -0.37 -4.62 -7.61
N GLY A 11 -0.19 -5.31 -6.47
CA GLY A 11 0.90 -5.04 -5.53
C GLY A 11 2.27 -5.24 -6.19
N ASN A 12 2.47 -6.38 -6.84
CA ASN A 12 3.72 -6.69 -7.52
C ASN A 12 4.05 -5.68 -8.64
N LYS A 13 3.05 -5.25 -9.42
CA LYS A 13 3.25 -4.21 -10.46
C LYS A 13 3.61 -2.84 -9.88
N ALA A 14 3.03 -2.46 -8.74
CA ALA A 14 3.39 -1.23 -8.04
C ALA A 14 4.81 -1.27 -7.45
N ILE A 15 5.26 -2.44 -6.99
CA ILE A 15 6.63 -2.66 -6.51
C ILE A 15 7.62 -2.57 -7.69
N ALA A 16 7.32 -3.22 -8.82
CA ALA A 16 8.17 -3.14 -10.01
C ALA A 16 8.32 -1.70 -10.53
N ASP A 17 7.23 -0.91 -10.56
CA ASP A 17 7.28 0.51 -10.91
C ASP A 17 8.20 1.30 -9.96
N TYR A 18 8.10 1.07 -8.65
CA TYR A 18 8.94 1.72 -7.65
C TYR A 18 10.42 1.37 -7.82
N LEU A 19 10.75 0.09 -8.03
CA LEU A 19 12.13 -0.34 -8.27
C LEU A 19 12.69 0.31 -9.54
N GLN A 20 11.88 0.41 -10.60
CA GLN A 20 12.26 1.07 -11.84
C GLN A 20 12.50 2.57 -11.65
N SER A 21 11.57 3.29 -11.01
CA SER A 21 11.68 4.74 -10.80
C SER A 21 12.82 5.11 -9.84
N SER A 22 13.18 4.19 -8.94
CA SER A 22 14.30 4.35 -7.99
C SER A 22 15.65 3.92 -8.57
N GLY A 23 15.71 3.38 -9.79
CA GLY A 23 16.96 2.96 -10.44
C GLY A 23 17.53 1.63 -9.95
N PHE A 24 16.72 0.79 -9.29
CA PHE A 24 17.14 -0.52 -8.76
C PHE A 24 17.08 -1.62 -9.82
N SER A 25 17.78 -1.43 -10.93
CA SER A 25 17.64 -2.27 -12.14
C SER A 25 17.92 -3.75 -11.90
N ALA A 26 18.99 -4.11 -11.17
CA ALA A 26 19.32 -5.51 -10.88
C ALA A 26 18.24 -6.21 -10.04
N THR A 27 17.68 -5.50 -9.06
CA THR A 27 16.60 -6.00 -8.21
C THR A 27 15.30 -6.11 -9.00
N LEU A 28 15.00 -5.14 -9.86
CA LEU A 28 13.83 -5.15 -10.73
C LEU A 28 13.82 -6.39 -11.63
N GLU A 29 14.93 -6.71 -12.28
CA GLU A 29 15.03 -7.86 -13.17
C GLU A 29 14.82 -9.18 -12.42
N ALA A 30 15.49 -9.37 -11.27
CA ALA A 30 15.27 -10.55 -10.43
C ALA A 30 13.81 -10.67 -9.98
N PHE A 31 13.22 -9.55 -9.52
CA PHE A 31 11.85 -9.52 -9.05
C PHE A 31 10.82 -9.81 -10.15
N LYS A 32 11.01 -9.28 -11.37
CA LYS A 32 10.14 -9.56 -12.51
C LYS A 32 10.11 -11.06 -12.83
N ASN A 33 11.27 -11.72 -12.80
CA ASN A 33 11.37 -13.16 -13.03
C ASN A 33 10.64 -13.96 -11.95
N ASP A 34 10.92 -13.68 -10.68
CA ASP A 34 10.33 -14.41 -9.54
C ASP A 34 8.81 -14.21 -9.46
N ALA A 35 8.34 -12.98 -9.71
CA ALA A 35 6.92 -12.63 -9.65
C ALA A 35 6.16 -12.91 -10.96
N SER A 36 6.83 -13.47 -11.99
CA SER A 36 6.27 -13.72 -13.33
C SER A 36 5.55 -12.49 -13.89
N LEU A 37 6.18 -11.32 -13.75
CA LEU A 37 5.62 -10.06 -14.22
C LEU A 37 5.94 -9.82 -15.70
N PRO A 38 5.03 -9.19 -16.44
CA PRO A 38 5.32 -8.76 -17.80
C PRO A 38 6.44 -7.72 -17.82
N GLU A 39 7.14 -7.66 -18.96
CA GLU A 39 8.33 -6.83 -19.16
C GLU A 39 8.00 -5.33 -19.07
N GLU A 40 6.82 -4.93 -19.54
CA GLU A 40 6.31 -3.56 -19.44
C GLU A 40 5.38 -3.36 -18.24
N THR A 41 5.69 -2.33 -17.46
CA THR A 41 4.88 -1.81 -16.36
C THR A 41 3.95 -0.71 -16.89
N ASP A 42 2.64 -0.94 -16.75
CA ASP A 42 1.60 -0.01 -17.19
C ASP A 42 1.66 1.33 -16.42
N LYS A 43 1.47 2.47 -17.11
CA LYS A 43 1.62 3.82 -16.53
C LYS A 43 0.72 4.06 -15.30
N LYS A 44 -0.37 3.31 -15.17
CA LYS A 44 -1.28 3.39 -14.01
C LYS A 44 -0.63 3.03 -12.67
N TYR A 45 0.50 2.33 -12.68
CA TYR A 45 1.23 1.96 -11.47
C TYR A 45 2.23 3.03 -11.02
N SER A 46 2.45 4.06 -11.83
CA SER A 46 3.42 5.13 -11.58
C SER A 46 3.20 5.82 -10.22
N GLY A 47 4.17 5.62 -9.31
CA GLY A 47 4.16 6.16 -7.95
C GLY A 47 3.01 5.64 -7.07
N LEU A 48 2.38 4.53 -7.47
CA LEU A 48 1.20 3.99 -6.76
C LEU A 48 1.58 3.46 -5.37
N LEU A 49 2.75 2.82 -5.26
CA LEU A 49 3.24 2.24 -4.01
C LEU A 49 3.37 3.32 -2.93
N GLU A 50 4.05 4.42 -3.25
CA GLU A 50 4.32 5.53 -2.33
C GLU A 50 3.02 6.24 -1.93
N LYS A 51 2.13 6.52 -2.90
CA LYS A 51 0.82 7.14 -2.64
C LYS A 51 -0.04 6.30 -1.70
N LYS A 52 -0.10 4.97 -1.92
CA LYS A 52 -0.85 4.06 -1.05
C LYS A 52 -0.20 3.97 0.33
N TRP A 53 1.12 3.85 0.40
CA TRP A 53 1.87 3.76 1.66
C TRP A 53 1.64 5.00 2.55
N ILE A 54 1.78 6.20 2.00
CA ILE A 54 1.51 7.46 2.70
C ILE A 54 0.06 7.52 3.18
N SER A 55 -0.89 7.10 2.33
CA SER A 55 -2.31 7.08 2.67
C SER A 55 -2.63 6.12 3.81
N VAL A 56 -2.05 4.92 3.81
CA VAL A 56 -2.22 3.91 4.88
C VAL A 56 -1.73 4.47 6.21
N ILE A 57 -0.52 5.04 6.25
CA ILE A 57 0.04 5.64 7.48
C ILE A 57 -0.87 6.77 7.99
N ARG A 58 -1.33 7.65 7.09
CA ARG A 58 -2.22 8.76 7.47
C ARG A 58 -3.55 8.26 8.04
N LEU A 59 -4.14 7.23 7.43
CA LEU A 59 -5.39 6.64 7.89
C LEU A 59 -5.23 5.92 9.22
N GLN A 60 -4.15 5.17 9.42
CA GLN A 60 -3.85 4.54 10.71
C GLN A 60 -3.76 5.57 11.84
N LYS A 61 -3.04 6.68 11.61
CA LYS A 61 -2.99 7.79 12.57
C LYS A 61 -4.38 8.36 12.86
N LYS A 62 -5.22 8.50 11.83
CA LYS A 62 -6.58 9.01 12.01
C LYS A 62 -7.48 8.05 12.79
N VAL A 63 -7.35 6.74 12.53
CA VAL A 63 -8.04 5.69 13.28
C VAL A 63 -7.68 5.77 14.75
N MET A 64 -6.38 5.82 15.09
CA MET A 64 -5.92 5.94 16.48
C MET A 64 -6.46 7.20 17.18
N GLU A 65 -6.45 8.35 16.49
CA GLU A 65 -7.00 9.60 17.01
C GLU A 65 -8.51 9.47 17.32
N LEU A 66 -9.26 8.85 16.41
CA LEU A 66 -10.70 8.66 16.55
C LEU A 66 -11.04 7.64 17.64
N GLU A 67 -10.30 6.54 17.73
CA GLU A 67 -10.43 5.54 18.80
C GLU A 67 -10.16 6.17 20.19
N SER A 68 -9.15 7.03 20.30
CA SER A 68 -8.87 7.76 21.54
C SER A 68 -9.99 8.73 21.93
N LYS A 69 -10.51 9.50 20.96
CA LYS A 69 -11.63 10.42 21.20
C LYS A 69 -12.91 9.70 21.57
N LEU A 70 -13.17 8.55 20.95
CA LEU A 70 -14.31 7.70 21.28
C LEU A 70 -14.19 7.19 22.73
N ALA A 71 -13.03 6.66 23.12
CA ALA A 71 -12.80 6.17 24.48
C ALA A 71 -12.91 7.28 25.55
N GLU A 72 -12.57 8.53 25.22
CA GLU A 72 -12.76 9.68 26.11
C GLU A 72 -14.24 10.06 26.24
N ALA A 73 -14.96 10.18 25.12
CA ALA A 73 -16.39 10.48 25.11
C ALA A 73 -17.22 9.39 25.81
N GLU A 74 -16.88 8.11 25.62
CA GLU A 74 -17.54 6.99 26.31
C GLU A 74 -17.36 7.06 27.83
N LYS A 75 -16.19 7.52 28.32
CA LYS A 75 -15.99 7.75 29.76
C LYS A 75 -16.84 8.91 30.27
N GLU A 76 -16.88 10.03 29.56
CA GLU A 76 -17.69 11.19 29.96
C GLU A 76 -19.18 10.84 30.07
N VAL A 77 -19.71 10.04 29.14
CA VAL A 77 -21.11 9.58 29.16
C VAL A 77 -21.39 8.58 30.29
N HIS A 78 -20.41 7.74 30.66
CA HIS A 78 -20.60 6.73 31.71
C HIS A 78 -20.39 7.26 33.14
N PHE A 79 -19.65 8.35 33.31
CA PHE A 79 -19.37 8.96 34.61
C PHE A 79 -20.14 10.28 34.85
N GLY A 80 -20.88 10.77 33.84
CA GLY A 80 -21.74 11.96 33.91
C GLY A 80 -23.21 11.68 34.21
#